data_AF-A0AA86JNN4-F1
#
_entry.id   AF-A0AA86JNN4-F1
#
_cell.length_a   1.000
_cell.length_b   1.000
_cell.length_c   1.000
_cell.angle_alpha   90.00
_cell.angle_beta   90.00
_cell.angle_gamma   90.00
#
_symmetry.space_group_name_H-M   'P 1'
#
loop_
_entity.id
_entity.type
_entity.pdbx_description
1 polymer ?
#
loop_
_entity_poly.entity_id
_entity_poly.type
_entity_poly.pdbx_seq_one_letter_code
_entity_poly.pdbx_strand_id
1 'polypeptide(L)'
;MNFSEREEYKEHVKHGYNIVKEIVYLDKSVAQGVLFHHERLDGSGYPFKLTSERIPEFSKIIAIADSFDNANSSRGNCKKLNPFEAIEKIKQESFGRLDYGYSNIFINNILNFFIGKDVLLDNGDKAQIILMNVNDLSRPIIILNNDIIDLLKSKELNIKEFAF
;
A
#
# COMPACT_ATOMS: atom_id res chain seq x y z
N MET A 1 1.65 -12.62 -19.99
CA MET A 1 2.23 -11.47 -20.69
C MET A 1 3.67 -11.78 -21.06
N ASN A 2 3.95 -11.94 -22.36
CA ASN A 2 5.29 -12.19 -22.90
C ASN A 2 6.17 -10.92 -22.80
N PHE A 3 7.45 -11.01 -23.19
CA PHE A 3 8.37 -9.87 -23.08
C PHE A 3 7.93 -8.65 -23.92
N SER A 4 7.52 -8.88 -25.17
CA SER A 4 7.10 -7.81 -26.08
C SER A 4 5.87 -7.07 -25.55
N GLU A 5 4.85 -7.81 -25.09
CA GLU A 5 3.64 -7.24 -24.49
C GLU A 5 3.96 -6.42 -23.23
N ARG A 6 4.95 -6.81 -22.45
CA ARG A 6 5.38 -6.04 -21.26
C ARG A 6 6.06 -4.73 -21.65
N GLU A 7 6.91 -4.73 -22.67
CA GLU A 7 7.56 -3.51 -23.14
C GLU A 7 6.54 -2.54 -23.76
N GLU A 8 5.58 -3.06 -24.54
CA GLU A 8 4.48 -2.24 -25.07
C GLU A 8 3.57 -1.69 -23.96
N TYR A 9 3.25 -2.52 -22.95
CA TYR A 9 2.47 -2.08 -21.80
C TYR A 9 3.12 -0.88 -21.09
N LYS A 10 4.45 -0.86 -20.95
CA LYS A 10 5.16 0.26 -20.29
C LYS A 10 4.97 1.58 -21.02
N GLU A 11 4.68 1.59 -22.32
CA GLU A 11 4.48 2.83 -23.09
C GLU A 11 3.18 3.57 -22.71
N HIS A 12 2.25 2.93 -21.97
CA HIS A 12 1.00 3.57 -21.55
C HIS A 12 1.24 4.86 -20.75
N VAL A 13 2.33 4.94 -19.98
CA VAL A 13 2.66 6.15 -19.20
C VAL A 13 2.97 7.33 -20.12
N LYS A 14 3.64 7.08 -21.26
CA LYS A 14 3.95 8.11 -22.26
C LYS A 14 2.73 8.49 -23.07
N HIS A 15 1.92 7.50 -23.47
CA HIS A 15 0.66 7.74 -24.15
C HIS A 15 -0.29 8.57 -23.27
N GLY A 16 -0.46 8.18 -22.01
CA GLY A 16 -1.27 8.90 -21.03
C GLY A 16 -0.76 10.32 -20.80
N TYR A 17 0.55 10.51 -20.64
CA TYR A 17 1.16 11.83 -20.54
C TYR A 17 0.84 12.72 -21.76
N ASN A 18 0.97 12.18 -22.98
CA ASN A 18 0.72 12.92 -24.20
C ASN A 18 -0.74 13.36 -24.36
N ILE A 19 -1.69 12.62 -23.77
CA ILE A 19 -3.10 13.00 -23.74
C ILE A 19 -3.34 14.07 -22.68
N VAL A 20 -2.87 13.81 -21.44
CA VAL A 20 -3.18 14.67 -20.28
C VAL A 20 -2.49 16.02 -20.36
N LYS A 21 -1.28 16.11 -20.94
CA LYS A 21 -0.53 17.37 -21.06
C LYS A 21 -1.22 18.43 -21.93
N GLU A 22 -2.12 18.02 -22.82
CA GLU A 22 -2.85 18.92 -23.73
C GLU A 22 -4.10 19.54 -23.04
N ILE A 23 -4.44 19.09 -21.83
CA ILE A 23 -5.58 19.59 -21.07
C ILE A 23 -5.18 20.88 -20.34
N VAL A 24 -5.49 22.02 -20.95
CA VAL A 24 -5.00 23.36 -20.57
C VAL A 24 -5.32 23.77 -19.12
N TYR A 25 -6.42 23.29 -18.55
CA TYR A 25 -6.85 23.65 -17.19
C TYR A 25 -6.28 22.73 -16.09
N LEU A 26 -5.57 21.65 -16.44
CA LEU A 26 -4.90 20.81 -15.46
C LEU A 26 -3.50 21.34 -15.19
N ASP A 27 -3.10 21.28 -13.92
CA ASP A 27 -1.72 21.54 -13.56
C ASP A 27 -0.77 20.50 -14.19
N LYS A 28 0.42 20.93 -14.60
CA LYS A 28 1.42 20.06 -15.24
C LYS A 28 1.80 18.87 -14.37
N SER A 29 1.71 19.01 -13.05
CA SER A 29 1.96 17.93 -12.09
C SER A 29 1.03 16.73 -12.27
N VAL A 30 -0.18 16.92 -12.81
CA VAL A 30 -1.11 15.82 -13.12
C VAL A 30 -0.55 14.96 -14.25
N ALA A 31 -0.10 15.58 -15.34
CA ALA A 31 0.54 14.87 -16.44
C ALA A 31 1.84 14.18 -15.97
N GLN A 32 2.65 14.85 -15.14
CA GLN A 32 3.85 14.24 -14.54
C GLN A 32 3.51 13.05 -13.64
N GLY A 33 2.42 13.12 -12.88
CA GLY A 33 1.87 12.00 -12.12
C GLY A 33 1.67 10.77 -13.00
N VAL A 34 0.98 10.95 -14.13
CA VAL A 34 0.76 9.90 -15.13
C VAL A 34 2.06 9.38 -15.72
N LEU A 35 3.02 10.25 -16.04
CA LEU A 35 4.26 9.84 -16.69
C LEU A 35 5.19 9.02 -15.78
N PHE A 36 5.25 9.37 -14.49
CA PHE A 36 6.29 8.86 -13.58
C PHE A 36 5.76 7.96 -12.44
N HIS A 37 4.47 7.62 -12.36
CA HIS A 37 3.93 6.78 -11.27
C HIS A 37 4.51 5.36 -11.21
N HIS A 38 5.15 4.89 -12.28
CA HIS A 38 5.88 3.63 -12.32
C HIS A 38 7.40 3.76 -12.10
N GLU A 39 7.92 4.97 -11.87
CA GLU A 39 9.28 5.18 -11.39
C GLU A 39 9.43 4.68 -9.95
N ARG A 40 10.65 4.29 -9.57
CA ARG A 40 10.97 3.77 -8.22
C ARG A 40 12.25 4.44 -7.74
N LEU A 41 12.36 4.72 -6.44
CA LEU A 41 13.46 5.56 -5.92
C LEU A 41 14.86 4.96 -6.18
N ASP A 42 14.94 3.63 -6.30
CA ASP A 42 16.13 2.84 -6.62
C ASP A 42 16.48 2.79 -8.13
N GLY A 43 15.69 3.42 -9.00
CA GLY A 43 15.87 3.38 -10.45
C GLY A 43 15.41 2.07 -11.12
N SER A 44 14.76 1.16 -10.38
CA SER A 44 14.19 -0.08 -10.94
C SER A 44 12.91 0.15 -11.76
N GLY A 45 12.36 1.36 -11.70
CA GLY A 45 11.12 1.75 -12.36
C GLY A 45 11.27 2.04 -13.86
N TYR A 46 10.22 2.62 -14.44
CA TYR A 46 10.16 3.00 -15.84
C TYR A 46 9.27 4.26 -16.00
N PRO A 47 9.38 5.03 -17.10
CA PRO A 47 10.11 4.72 -18.33
C PRO A 47 11.58 5.21 -18.38
N PHE A 48 12.00 6.12 -17.49
CA PHE A 48 13.31 6.75 -17.53
C PHE A 48 14.29 6.24 -16.48
N LYS A 49 13.83 5.38 -15.55
CA LYS A 49 14.66 4.81 -14.47
C LYS A 49 15.22 5.91 -13.57
N LEU A 50 14.34 6.85 -13.20
CA LEU A 50 14.70 7.97 -12.34
C LEU A 50 14.98 7.49 -10.92
N THR A 51 15.83 8.23 -10.20
CA THR A 51 16.11 8.02 -8.79
C THR A 51 15.49 9.13 -7.95
N SER A 52 15.36 8.90 -6.64
CA SER A 52 14.55 9.66 -5.67
C SER A 52 14.27 11.14 -5.98
N GLU A 53 15.31 11.97 -6.09
CA GLU A 53 15.17 13.45 -6.24
C GLU A 53 14.57 13.88 -7.57
N ARG A 54 14.64 13.02 -8.59
CA ARG A 54 14.15 13.31 -9.95
C ARG A 54 12.69 12.91 -10.14
N ILE A 55 12.11 12.18 -9.21
CA ILE A 55 10.71 11.73 -9.27
C ILE A 55 9.84 12.81 -8.62
N PRO A 56 8.85 13.39 -9.34
CA PRO A 56 7.94 14.38 -8.77
C PRO A 56 7.17 13.83 -7.56
N GLU A 57 6.88 14.70 -6.60
CA GLU A 57 6.21 14.34 -5.35
C GLU A 57 4.89 13.58 -5.56
N PHE A 58 4.00 14.10 -6.42
CA PHE A 58 2.73 13.42 -6.68
C PHE A 58 2.90 12.05 -7.34
N SER A 59 3.94 11.86 -8.15
CA SER A 59 4.25 10.55 -8.74
C SER A 59 4.67 9.54 -7.67
N LYS A 60 5.40 9.97 -6.62
CA LYS A 60 5.74 9.12 -5.47
C LYS A 60 4.50 8.67 -4.70
N ILE A 61 3.54 9.58 -4.49
CA ILE A 61 2.28 9.29 -3.80
C ILE A 61 1.42 8.33 -4.64
N ILE A 62 1.26 8.60 -5.93
CA ILE A 62 0.49 7.73 -6.84
C ILE A 62 1.12 6.34 -6.92
N ALA A 63 2.45 6.23 -6.94
CA ALA A 63 3.15 4.93 -6.96
C ALA A 63 2.80 4.05 -5.75
N ILE A 64 2.61 4.64 -4.58
CA ILE A 64 2.20 3.92 -3.36
C ILE A 64 0.76 3.43 -3.49
N ALA A 65 -0.16 4.31 -3.89
CA ALA A 65 -1.56 3.97 -4.09
C ALA A 65 -1.74 2.88 -5.16
N ASP A 66 -1.03 3.00 -6.29
CA ASP A 66 -1.02 2.00 -7.36
C ASP A 66 -0.43 0.67 -6.88
N SER A 67 0.67 0.66 -6.11
CA SER A 67 1.22 -0.61 -5.59
C SER A 67 0.27 -1.31 -4.63
N PHE A 68 -0.48 -0.54 -3.83
CA PHE A 68 -1.48 -1.07 -2.90
C PHE A 68 -2.71 -1.63 -3.64
N ASP A 69 -3.26 -0.88 -4.60
CA ASP A 69 -4.39 -1.33 -5.42
C ASP A 69 -4.03 -2.57 -6.26
N ASN A 70 -2.82 -2.59 -6.84
CA ASN A 70 -2.30 -3.75 -7.54
C ASN A 70 -2.14 -4.99 -6.64
N ALA A 71 -1.79 -4.80 -5.37
CA ALA A 71 -1.69 -5.89 -4.40
C ALA A 71 -3.08 -6.44 -4.02
N ASN A 72 -4.07 -5.55 -3.90
CA ASN A 72 -5.43 -5.87 -3.45
C ASN A 72 -6.38 -6.26 -4.59
N SER A 73 -5.93 -6.22 -5.85
CA SER A 73 -6.71 -6.62 -7.03
C SER A 73 -6.25 -7.96 -7.59
N SER A 74 -7.20 -8.80 -7.99
CA SER A 74 -6.92 -10.02 -8.75
C SER A 74 -6.68 -9.64 -10.22
N ARG A 75 -5.45 -9.29 -10.58
CA ARG A 75 -5.05 -9.05 -11.97
C ARG A 75 -4.38 -10.30 -12.55
N GLY A 76 -5.04 -10.93 -13.52
CA GLY A 76 -4.55 -12.14 -14.20
C GLY A 76 -4.46 -13.35 -13.27
N ASN A 77 -3.30 -14.00 -13.22
CA ASN A 77 -3.05 -15.20 -12.41
C ASN A 77 -2.50 -14.90 -11.01
N CYS A 78 -2.42 -13.62 -10.60
CA CYS A 78 -1.89 -13.26 -9.29
C CYS A 78 -2.97 -13.42 -8.20
N LYS A 79 -2.59 -14.09 -7.10
CA LYS A 79 -3.43 -14.21 -5.90
C LYS A 79 -3.63 -12.80 -5.30
N LYS A 80 -4.89 -12.42 -5.10
CA LYS A 80 -5.24 -11.20 -4.36
C LYS A 80 -4.68 -11.29 -2.93
N LEU A 81 -3.90 -10.29 -2.54
CA LEU A 81 -3.42 -10.17 -1.16
C LEU A 81 -4.56 -9.67 -0.28
N ASN A 82 -4.62 -10.14 0.96
CA ASN A 82 -5.48 -9.52 1.95
C ASN A 82 -4.92 -8.14 2.35
N PRO A 83 -5.72 -7.27 3.00
CA PRO A 83 -5.28 -5.92 3.36
C PRO A 83 -3.96 -5.88 4.16
N PHE A 84 -3.74 -6.82 5.07
CA PHE A 84 -2.51 -6.87 5.88
C PHE A 84 -1.29 -7.27 5.05
N GLU A 85 -1.44 -8.26 4.17
CA GLU A 85 -0.39 -8.64 3.19
C GLU A 85 -0.05 -7.48 2.26
N ALA A 86 -1.05 -6.71 1.81
CA ALA A 86 -0.83 -5.52 0.99
C ALA A 86 -0.09 -4.42 1.75
N ILE A 87 -0.45 -4.15 3.02
CA ILE A 87 0.26 -3.19 3.89
C ILE A 87 1.72 -3.62 4.09
N GLU A 88 1.96 -4.89 4.38
CA GLU A 88 3.31 -5.44 4.58
C GLU A 88 4.15 -5.31 3.31
N LYS A 89 3.57 -5.57 2.14
CA LYS A 89 4.24 -5.33 0.85
C LYS A 89 4.64 -3.87 0.67
N ILE A 90 3.75 -2.90 0.96
CA ILE A 90 4.08 -1.47 0.88
C ILE A 90 5.21 -1.12 1.85
N LYS A 91 5.15 -1.64 3.08
CA LYS A 91 6.22 -1.46 4.07
C LYS A 91 7.56 -1.98 3.56
N GLN A 92 7.59 -3.16 2.94
CA GLN A 92 8.80 -3.73 2.36
C GLN A 92 9.32 -2.91 1.18
N GLU A 93 8.43 -2.47 0.27
CA GLU A 93 8.82 -1.63 -0.87
C GLU A 93 9.32 -0.24 -0.44
N SER A 94 8.93 0.23 0.75
CA SER A 94 9.41 1.51 1.30
C SER A 94 10.91 1.53 1.64
N PHE A 95 11.58 0.35 1.69
CA PHE A 95 13.02 0.24 1.89
C PHE A 95 13.85 0.49 0.62
N GLY A 96 13.36 1.34 -0.29
CA GLY A 96 14.15 1.82 -1.43
C GLY A 96 13.39 1.94 -2.76
N ARG A 97 12.20 1.33 -2.90
CA ARG A 97 11.41 1.43 -4.13
C ARG A 97 10.37 2.54 -4.05
N LEU A 98 9.71 2.66 -2.90
CA LEU A 98 8.73 3.68 -2.58
C LEU A 98 9.30 4.66 -1.56
N ASP A 99 8.73 5.87 -1.51
CA ASP A 99 9.11 6.88 -0.54
C ASP A 99 8.66 6.50 0.86
N TYR A 100 9.60 6.38 1.80
CA TYR A 100 9.32 5.97 3.17
C TYR A 100 8.38 6.93 3.90
N GLY A 101 8.56 8.24 3.73
CA GLY A 101 7.75 9.25 4.41
C GLY A 101 6.28 9.15 3.99
N TYR A 102 6.03 9.14 2.68
CA TYR A 102 4.67 8.98 2.16
C TYR A 102 4.10 7.58 2.42
N SER A 103 4.92 6.52 2.34
CA SER A 103 4.47 5.15 2.60
C SER A 103 4.00 4.98 4.05
N ASN A 104 4.75 5.54 5.01
CA ASN A 104 4.36 5.48 6.42
C ASN A 104 3.05 6.24 6.69
N ILE A 105 2.85 7.42 6.07
CA ILE A 105 1.58 8.15 6.16
C ILE A 105 0.43 7.32 5.58
N PHE A 106 0.63 6.71 4.41
CA PHE A 106 -0.35 5.85 3.77
C PHE A 106 -0.73 4.65 4.65
N ILE A 107 0.28 3.91 5.14
CA ILE A 107 0.08 2.74 6.01
C ILE A 107 -0.71 3.11 7.27
N ASN A 108 -0.33 4.19 7.96
CA ASN A 108 -1.02 4.60 9.19
C ASN A 108 -2.50 4.95 8.93
N ASN A 109 -2.80 5.60 7.81
CA ASN A 109 -4.19 5.90 7.44
C ASN A 109 -4.99 4.64 7.12
N ILE A 110 -4.39 3.65 6.44
CA ILE A 110 -5.05 2.36 6.20
C ILE A 110 -5.29 1.63 7.53
N LEU A 111 -4.34 1.66 8.46
CA LEU A 111 -4.47 0.98 9.75
C LEU A 111 -5.59 1.55 10.62
N ASN A 112 -5.86 2.86 10.51
CA ASN A 112 -6.97 3.50 11.22
C ASN A 112 -8.34 2.92 10.85
N PHE A 113 -8.51 2.31 9.67
CA PHE A 113 -9.77 1.65 9.30
C PHE A 113 -10.09 0.41 10.14
N PHE A 114 -9.08 -0.20 10.78
CA PHE A 114 -9.26 -1.37 11.64
C PHE A 114 -9.57 -0.99 13.09
N ILE A 115 -9.30 0.25 13.49
CA ILE A 115 -9.59 0.71 14.85
C ILE A 115 -11.12 0.72 15.04
N GLY A 116 -11.57 0.13 16.14
CA GLY A 116 -12.98 -0.05 16.48
C GLY A 116 -13.64 -1.28 15.83
N LYS A 117 -12.92 -2.04 15.00
CA LYS A 117 -13.43 -3.29 14.42
C LYS A 117 -13.34 -4.45 15.41
N ASP A 118 -14.30 -5.35 15.33
CA ASP A 118 -14.30 -6.58 16.11
C ASP A 118 -13.37 -7.63 15.46
N VAL A 119 -12.76 -8.46 16.30
CA VAL A 119 -11.95 -9.61 15.92
C VAL A 119 -12.38 -10.82 16.73
N LEU A 120 -12.25 -12.00 16.13
CA LEU A 120 -12.41 -13.27 16.81
C LEU A 120 -11.02 -13.77 17.23
N LEU A 121 -10.87 -14.11 18.50
CA LEU A 121 -9.67 -14.71 19.05
C LEU A 121 -9.69 -16.25 18.86
N ASP A 122 -8.53 -16.88 18.95
CA ASP A 122 -8.36 -18.33 18.83
C ASP A 122 -9.07 -19.13 19.94
N ASN A 123 -9.25 -18.52 21.12
CA ASN A 123 -10.04 -19.07 22.21
C ASN A 123 -11.58 -18.94 22.01
N GLY A 124 -12.02 -18.28 20.93
CA GLY A 124 -13.44 -18.08 20.60
C GLY A 124 -14.04 -16.78 21.11
N ASP A 125 -13.31 -15.99 21.89
CA ASP A 125 -13.79 -14.70 22.38
C ASP A 125 -13.80 -13.63 21.29
N LYS A 126 -14.71 -12.66 21.43
CA LYS A 126 -14.75 -11.45 20.60
C LYS A 126 -14.07 -10.31 21.34
N ALA A 127 -13.23 -9.57 20.62
CA ALA A 127 -12.56 -8.39 21.13
C ALA A 127 -12.63 -7.25 20.11
N GLN A 128 -12.47 -6.01 20.56
CA GLN A 128 -12.45 -4.84 19.69
C GLN A 128 -11.02 -4.29 19.58
N ILE A 129 -10.56 -3.99 18.36
CA ILE A 129 -9.27 -3.35 18.13
C ILE A 129 -9.33 -1.89 18.61
N ILE A 130 -8.38 -1.47 19.44
CA ILE A 130 -8.23 -0.05 19.82
C ILE A 130 -6.96 0.60 19.27
N LEU A 131 -5.94 -0.19 18.96
CA LEU A 131 -4.71 0.30 18.33
C LEU A 131 -4.05 -0.80 17.50
N MET A 132 -3.68 -0.46 16.26
CA MET A 132 -2.89 -1.35 15.42
C MET A 132 -1.40 -1.20 15.69
N ASN A 133 -0.67 -2.31 15.70
CA ASN A 133 0.79 -2.30 15.79
C ASN A 133 1.40 -2.35 14.38
N VAL A 134 1.99 -1.23 13.94
CA VAL A 134 2.62 -1.09 12.61
C VAL A 134 3.78 -2.06 12.35
N ASN A 135 4.35 -2.65 13.40
CA ASN A 135 5.44 -3.61 13.31
C ASN A 135 4.99 -5.06 13.30
N ASP A 136 3.78 -5.33 13.80
CA ASP A 136 3.17 -6.65 13.78
C ASP A 136 1.65 -6.50 13.73
N LEU A 137 1.11 -6.56 12.52
CA LEU A 137 -0.33 -6.37 12.26
C LEU A 137 -1.20 -7.46 12.92
N SER A 138 -0.60 -8.60 13.30
CA SER A 138 -1.29 -9.68 14.01
C SER A 138 -1.38 -9.45 15.53
N ARG A 139 -0.68 -8.44 16.05
CA ARG A 139 -0.56 -8.13 17.48
C ARG A 139 -1.03 -6.69 17.82
N PRO A 140 -2.29 -6.33 17.55
CA PRO A 140 -2.86 -5.07 17.99
C PRO A 140 -3.11 -5.03 19.51
N ILE A 141 -3.43 -3.84 20.01
CA ILE A 141 -4.05 -3.68 21.33
C ILE A 141 -5.56 -3.79 21.15
N ILE A 142 -6.19 -4.62 21.99
CA ILE A 142 -7.62 -4.93 21.95
C ILE A 142 -8.30 -4.62 23.28
N ILE A 143 -9.61 -4.45 23.26
CA ILE A 143 -10.48 -4.53 24.43
C ILE A 143 -11.18 -5.89 24.43
N LEU A 144 -11.01 -6.65 25.50
CA LEU A 144 -11.70 -7.92 25.76
C LEU A 144 -12.31 -7.85 27.16
N ASN A 145 -13.63 -8.02 27.28
CA ASN A 145 -14.34 -8.00 28.57
C ASN A 145 -14.04 -6.77 29.46
N ASN A 146 -13.91 -5.58 28.85
CA ASN A 146 -13.51 -4.29 29.46
C ASN A 146 -12.03 -4.17 29.87
N ASP A 147 -11.20 -5.19 29.64
CA ASP A 147 -9.76 -5.13 29.86
C ASP A 147 -9.02 -4.77 28.57
N ILE A 148 -8.00 -3.90 28.70
CA ILE A 148 -7.10 -3.55 27.60
C ILE A 148 -5.97 -4.58 27.56
N ILE A 149 -5.86 -5.30 26.45
CA ILE A 149 -4.86 -6.34 26.24
C ILE A 149 -3.95 -5.94 25.07
N ASP A 150 -2.66 -5.85 25.36
CA ASP A 150 -1.60 -5.72 24.35
C ASP A 150 -1.17 -7.12 23.89
N LEU A 151 -1.64 -7.53 22.70
CA LEU A 151 -1.33 -8.86 22.15
C LEU A 151 0.15 -9.04 21.85
N LEU A 152 0.95 -7.97 21.74
CA LEU A 152 2.40 -8.09 21.61
C LEU A 152 3.04 -8.68 22.87
N LYS A 153 2.44 -8.41 24.04
CA LYS A 153 2.90 -8.90 25.35
C LYS A 153 2.22 -10.20 25.77
N SER A 154 0.99 -10.43 25.32
CA SER A 154 0.26 -11.67 25.59
C SER A 154 0.45 -12.69 24.46
N LYS A 155 1.20 -13.76 24.74
CA LYS A 155 1.43 -14.85 23.77
C LYS A 155 0.30 -15.88 23.73
N GLU A 156 -0.64 -15.80 24.66
CA GLU A 156 -1.69 -16.81 24.85
C GLU A 156 -2.90 -16.61 23.95
N LEU A 157 -3.08 -15.40 23.41
CA LEU A 157 -4.20 -15.04 22.55
C LEU A 157 -3.69 -14.66 21.16
N ASN A 158 -4.37 -15.15 20.13
CA ASN A 158 -4.09 -14.81 18.74
C ASN A 158 -5.38 -14.40 18.02
N ILE A 159 -5.26 -13.47 17.07
CA ILE A 159 -6.38 -13.16 16.18
C ILE A 159 -6.58 -14.35 15.24
N LYS A 160 -7.76 -14.95 15.32
CA LYS A 160 -8.20 -16.01 14.42
C LYS A 160 -8.82 -15.44 13.15
N GLU A 161 -9.66 -14.42 13.30
CA GLU A 161 -10.38 -13.80 12.18
C GLU A 161 -10.60 -12.32 12.46
N PHE A 162 -10.41 -11.50 11.43
CA PHE A 162 -10.84 -10.10 11.44
C PHE A 162 -12.27 -10.03 10.92
N ALA A 163 -13.17 -9.35 11.63
CA ALA A 163 -14.50 -9.10 11.10
C ALA A 163 -14.42 -8.01 10.02
N PHE A 164 -14.45 -8.43 8.75
CA PHE A 164 -14.45 -7.54 7.58
C PHE A 164 -15.86 -7.12 7.20
#